data_AF-A0A285MV09-F1
#
_entry.id   AF-A0A285MV09-F1
#
_cell.length_a   1.000
_cell.length_b   1.000
_cell.length_c   1.000
_cell.angle_alpha   90.00
_cell.angle_beta   90.00
_cell.angle_gamma   90.00
#
_symmetry.space_group_name_H-M   'P 1'
#
loop_
_entity.id
_entity.type
_entity.pdbx_description
1 polymer ?
#
loop_
_entity_poly.entity_id
_entity_poly.type
_entity_poly.pdbx_seq_one_letter_code
_entity_poly.pdbx_strand_id
1 'polypeptide(L)'
;MMLRRLIIPTILLCSLSMNSQVNTEVYLFDLKINDENLILSNPKNISNNEGYDNQPSFMDDNTVLFSSTRADQTDIRRFNIESGSTSSWISNTPTGSEYSPLKIPGKNAVSAIRLDLDGLQRLYEYNLKSGESTPILEKKVGYHVWYSNHILVSTVLVDNRMDLVVSNLIDGSNKTVQRNVGRSLSKIPNSNLVSYISKKNTIWEIKSLDPDSGATQKIANVPEKSEDICWLDANTILSGVGKSIVKFNTKSDEAWESVIDFKLDEINSITRIAVNESRNRLAFVAEESPLRLIDRQVRTFNNRDLFGFVSCYAEDVLVQRFPNETMYIGRQKMTENYDRFYQNTKNAQVEVIKRIRIGNTVVDEEISIVDGRKGHQVAIYEVKNGLIASMTFIFPERETNDAESIVQEQLDAYNSKDIDAFMATYSEDVKLYNFPNELSKQGQDKMKDGYSSFFKNTPDLNCEIKNRIVIGNKVIDEEFITANGNSFSAVAIYEVENGKITKVTFLE
;
A
#
# COMPACT_ATOMS: atom_id res chain seq x y z
N MET A 1 -60.81 -8.79 20.49
CA MET A 1 -59.74 -9.77 20.78
C MET A 1 -58.55 -9.39 19.91
N MET A 2 -57.55 -8.74 20.53
CA MET A 2 -56.40 -8.12 19.88
C MET A 2 -55.47 -9.17 19.27
N LEU A 3 -55.13 -9.03 17.99
CA LEU A 3 -53.99 -9.73 17.39
C LEU A 3 -52.77 -8.81 17.48
N ARG A 4 -51.88 -9.08 18.44
CA ARG A 4 -50.60 -8.37 18.61
C ARG A 4 -49.73 -8.60 17.38
N ARG A 5 -49.46 -7.55 16.61
CA ARG A 5 -48.36 -7.51 15.64
C ARG A 5 -47.06 -7.42 16.43
N LEU A 6 -46.25 -8.49 16.41
CA LEU A 6 -44.86 -8.41 16.82
C LEU A 6 -44.10 -7.55 15.80
N ILE A 7 -43.75 -6.34 16.22
CA ILE A 7 -42.75 -5.52 15.54
C ILE A 7 -41.40 -6.11 15.98
N ILE A 8 -40.76 -6.88 15.10
CA ILE A 8 -39.35 -7.25 15.26
C ILE A 8 -38.55 -5.99 14.91
N PRO A 9 -37.77 -5.42 15.85
CA PRO A 9 -36.89 -4.33 15.48
C PRO A 9 -35.79 -4.92 14.61
N THR A 10 -35.76 -4.52 13.34
CA THR A 10 -34.64 -4.74 12.44
C THR A 10 -33.46 -3.97 13.04
N ILE A 11 -32.61 -4.65 13.79
CA ILE A 11 -31.29 -4.14 14.17
C ILE A 11 -30.53 -4.07 12.85
N LEU A 12 -30.49 -2.86 12.28
CA LEU A 12 -29.61 -2.52 11.20
C LEU A 12 -28.19 -2.59 11.80
N LEU A 13 -27.56 -3.76 11.71
CA LEU A 13 -26.11 -3.85 11.88
C LEU A 13 -25.51 -2.96 10.79
N CYS A 14 -25.02 -1.79 11.20
CA CYS A 14 -24.04 -1.06 10.42
C CYS A 14 -22.82 -1.96 10.29
N SER A 15 -22.79 -2.78 9.24
CA SER A 15 -21.57 -3.37 8.71
C SER A 15 -20.71 -2.22 8.21
N LEU A 16 -19.98 -1.59 9.13
CA LEU A 16 -18.70 -1.01 8.78
C LEU A 16 -17.92 -2.16 8.16
N SER A 17 -17.64 -2.05 6.87
CA SER A 17 -16.75 -2.95 6.16
C SER A 17 -15.53 -3.17 7.06
N MET A 18 -15.38 -4.39 7.55
CA MET A 18 -14.10 -4.88 8.05
C MET A 18 -13.20 -4.95 6.82
N ASN A 19 -12.74 -3.79 6.35
CA ASN A 19 -11.61 -3.75 5.43
C ASN A 19 -10.49 -4.44 6.20
N SER A 20 -10.08 -5.61 5.74
CA SER A 20 -8.88 -6.28 6.22
C SER A 20 -7.78 -5.23 6.24
N GLN A 21 -7.25 -4.97 7.43
CA GLN A 21 -6.28 -3.90 7.64
C GLN A 21 -5.01 -4.28 6.87
N VAL A 22 -4.55 -3.37 6.01
CA VAL A 22 -3.32 -3.54 5.23
C VAL A 22 -2.17 -3.80 6.19
N ASN A 23 -1.40 -4.87 5.94
CA ASN A 23 -0.13 -5.06 6.64
C ASN A 23 0.77 -3.88 6.32
N THR A 24 1.26 -3.22 7.37
CA THR A 24 2.13 -2.05 7.23
C THR A 24 3.31 -2.18 8.18
N GLU A 25 4.39 -1.49 7.86
CA GLU A 25 5.61 -1.48 8.66
C GLU A 25 6.03 -0.04 8.94
N VAL A 26 6.51 0.21 10.16
CA VAL A 26 7.05 1.51 10.58
C VAL A 26 8.56 1.49 10.40
N TYR A 27 9.05 2.38 9.55
CA TYR A 27 10.47 2.58 9.32
C TYR A 27 10.95 3.87 9.98
N LEU A 28 12.12 3.82 10.62
CA LEU A 28 12.81 4.94 11.25
C LEU A 28 14.14 5.20 10.53
N PHE A 29 14.46 6.47 10.37
CA PHE A 29 15.68 6.96 9.72
C PHE A 29 16.32 8.07 10.54
N ASP A 30 17.64 8.17 10.42
CA ASP A 30 18.34 9.41 10.70
C ASP A 30 18.06 10.41 9.59
N LEU A 31 17.72 11.64 9.98
CA LEU A 31 17.43 12.75 9.07
C LEU A 31 18.54 13.80 9.16
N LYS A 32 19.07 14.21 8.01
CA LYS A 32 19.94 15.39 7.85
C LYS A 32 19.36 16.32 6.81
N ILE A 33 19.52 17.61 7.05
CA ILE A 33 19.03 18.68 6.17
C ILE A 33 20.23 19.53 5.77
N ASN A 34 20.60 19.54 4.49
CA ASN A 34 21.74 20.29 3.97
C ASN A 34 21.27 21.21 2.84
N ASP A 35 21.34 22.53 3.02
CA ASP A 35 20.99 23.52 1.99
C ASP A 35 19.71 23.15 1.21
N GLU A 36 18.64 22.80 1.96
CA GLU A 36 17.32 22.35 1.48
C GLU A 36 17.18 20.89 1.00
N ASN A 37 18.28 20.15 0.90
CA ASN A 37 18.26 18.71 0.58
C ASN A 37 18.00 17.86 1.82
N LEU A 38 17.13 16.86 1.66
CA LEU A 38 16.80 15.88 2.69
C LEU A 38 17.61 14.62 2.47
N ILE A 39 18.39 14.24 3.47
CA ILE A 39 19.20 13.02 3.43
C ILE A 39 18.70 12.10 4.53
N LEU A 40 18.24 10.91 4.13
CA LEU A 40 17.87 9.83 5.04
C LEU A 40 18.98 8.78 5.07
N SER A 41 19.31 8.32 6.27
CA SER A 41 20.32 7.28 6.49
C SER A 41 19.89 6.33 7.61
N ASN A 42 20.59 5.20 7.72
CA ASN A 42 20.35 4.19 8.76
C ASN A 42 18.88 3.71 8.82
N PRO A 43 18.32 3.21 7.70
CA PRO A 43 16.97 2.66 7.68
C PRO A 43 16.81 1.55 8.72
N LYS A 44 15.74 1.62 9.51
CA LYS A 44 15.40 0.59 10.49
C LYS A 44 13.89 0.33 10.49
N ASN A 45 13.48 -0.90 10.22
CA ASN A 45 12.13 -1.35 10.53
C ASN A 45 12.00 -1.53 12.06
N ILE A 46 11.13 -0.75 12.70
CA ILE A 46 10.96 -0.73 14.16
C ILE A 46 9.72 -1.49 14.66
N SER A 47 8.80 -1.86 13.76
CA SER A 47 7.68 -2.77 14.04
C SER A 47 8.14 -4.23 13.91
N ASN A 48 8.52 -4.61 12.68
CA ASN A 48 9.03 -5.93 12.30
C ASN A 48 8.12 -7.07 12.81
N ASN A 49 6.82 -6.94 12.56
CA ASN A 49 5.79 -7.92 12.88
C ASN A 49 4.71 -7.92 11.80
N GLU A 50 3.94 -9.00 11.71
CA GLU A 50 2.76 -9.04 10.85
C GLU A 50 1.63 -8.21 11.48
N GLY A 51 0.80 -7.58 10.63
CA GLY A 51 -0.40 -6.86 11.03
C GLY A 51 -0.35 -5.35 10.79
N TYR A 52 -1.20 -4.64 11.52
CA TYR A 52 -1.32 -3.19 11.44
C TYR A 52 -0.26 -2.52 12.31
N ASP A 53 0.75 -1.92 11.66
CA ASP A 53 1.73 -1.05 12.30
C ASP A 53 1.70 0.35 11.69
N ASN A 54 1.19 1.33 12.45
CA ASN A 54 0.79 2.60 11.86
C ASN A 54 0.86 3.78 12.84
N GLN A 55 0.59 4.97 12.30
CA GLN A 55 0.44 6.22 13.03
C GLN A 55 1.63 6.53 13.96
N PRO A 56 2.88 6.51 13.45
CA PRO A 56 4.03 6.83 14.27
C PRO A 56 3.97 8.27 14.75
N SER A 57 4.40 8.50 15.97
CA SER A 57 4.63 9.81 16.55
C SER A 57 5.85 9.79 17.44
N PHE A 58 6.53 10.93 17.56
CA PHE A 58 7.64 11.06 18.50
C PHE A 58 7.09 11.54 19.84
N MET A 59 7.36 10.76 20.90
CA MET A 59 7.10 11.20 22.27
C MET A 59 8.15 12.22 22.74
N ASP A 60 9.38 12.01 22.26
CA ASP A 60 10.58 12.80 22.44
C ASP A 60 11.58 12.41 21.33
N ASP A 61 12.77 13.01 21.31
CA ASP A 61 13.80 12.75 20.28
C ASP A 61 14.33 11.31 20.27
N ASN A 62 14.10 10.57 21.35
CA ASN A 62 14.65 9.23 21.57
C ASN A 62 13.58 8.15 21.60
N THR A 63 12.30 8.49 21.44
CA THR A 63 11.20 7.56 21.63
C THR A 63 10.10 7.74 20.59
N VAL A 64 9.85 6.68 19.83
CA VAL A 64 8.73 6.59 18.88
C VAL A 64 7.58 5.81 19.50
N LEU A 65 6.37 6.32 19.34
CA LEU A 65 5.11 5.63 19.62
C LEU A 65 4.45 5.26 18.31
N PHE A 66 3.80 4.10 18.25
CA PHE A 66 2.99 3.71 17.10
C PHE A 66 1.97 2.66 17.53
N SER A 67 0.89 2.52 16.76
CA SER A 67 -0.01 1.39 16.88
C SER A 67 0.65 0.17 16.26
N SER A 68 0.57 -0.98 16.92
CA SER A 68 1.23 -2.22 16.50
C SER A 68 0.37 -3.43 16.85
N THR A 69 0.39 -4.44 16.00
CA THR A 69 -0.44 -5.63 16.19
C THR A 69 0.33 -6.71 16.96
N ARG A 70 -0.34 -7.31 17.95
CA ARG A 70 0.10 -8.55 18.60
C ARG A 70 -1.12 -9.42 18.85
N ALA A 71 -1.02 -10.72 18.54
CA ALA A 71 -2.08 -11.69 18.80
C ALA A 71 -3.48 -11.18 18.37
N ASP A 72 -3.60 -10.70 17.13
CA ASP A 72 -4.82 -10.17 16.51
C ASP A 72 -5.44 -8.91 17.17
N GLN A 73 -4.71 -8.27 18.08
CA GLN A 73 -5.08 -7.03 18.73
C GLN A 73 -4.08 -5.91 18.40
N THR A 74 -4.60 -4.72 18.09
CA THR A 74 -3.77 -3.53 17.94
C THR A 74 -3.65 -2.79 19.28
N ASP A 75 -2.43 -2.65 19.78
CA ASP A 75 -2.11 -1.89 21.00
C ASP A 75 -1.08 -0.79 20.68
N ILE A 76 -0.75 0.04 21.68
CA ILE A 76 0.27 1.07 21.55
C ILE A 76 1.64 0.50 21.91
N ARG A 77 2.55 0.56 20.95
CA ARG A 77 3.96 0.18 21.09
C ARG A 77 4.84 1.41 21.24
N ARG A 78 5.85 1.27 22.09
CA ARG A 78 6.91 2.24 22.31
C ARG A 78 8.24 1.63 21.87
N PHE A 79 8.98 2.38 21.06
CA PHE A 79 10.32 2.04 20.62
C PHE A 79 11.31 3.11 21.11
N ASN A 80 12.33 2.68 21.85
CA ASN A 80 13.40 3.56 22.33
C ASN A 80 14.62 3.45 21.40
N ILE A 81 15.08 4.57 20.87
CA ILE A 81 16.12 4.65 19.84
C ILE A 81 17.51 4.34 20.43
N GLU A 82 17.89 5.00 21.53
CA GLU A 82 19.25 4.94 22.10
C GLU A 82 19.51 3.73 23.02
N SER A 83 18.49 3.21 23.70
CA SER A 83 18.61 2.10 24.66
C SER A 83 18.67 0.74 23.95
N GLY A 84 19.63 0.59 23.04
CA GLY A 84 19.84 -0.64 22.26
C GLY A 84 18.69 -0.96 21.30
N SER A 85 17.85 0.04 20.93
CA SER A 85 16.68 -0.17 20.08
C SER A 85 15.66 -1.15 20.65
N THR A 86 15.23 -0.90 21.88
CA THR A 86 14.29 -1.76 22.62
C THR A 86 12.83 -1.35 22.38
N SER A 87 11.93 -2.34 22.38
CA SER A 87 10.49 -2.15 22.28
C SER A 87 9.79 -2.55 23.56
N SER A 88 8.69 -1.87 23.89
CA SER A 88 7.79 -2.23 24.99
C SER A 88 6.36 -1.80 24.68
N TRP A 89 5.37 -2.53 25.19
CA TRP A 89 3.96 -2.17 25.06
C TRP A 89 3.57 -1.14 26.13
N ILE A 90 2.84 -0.10 25.72
CA ILE A 90 2.27 0.91 26.63
C ILE A 90 0.93 0.44 27.18
N SER A 91 0.17 -0.26 26.35
CA SER A 91 -1.18 -0.69 26.66
C SER A 91 -1.35 -2.19 26.46
N ASN A 92 -2.40 -2.70 27.08
CA ASN A 92 -2.94 -4.03 26.89
C ASN A 92 -4.42 -3.94 27.19
N THR A 93 -5.24 -3.90 26.15
CA THR A 93 -6.68 -3.68 26.31
C THR A 93 -7.44 -4.86 25.79
N PRO A 94 -7.68 -5.91 26.59
CA PRO A 94 -8.32 -7.14 26.11
C PRO A 94 -9.66 -6.95 25.38
N THR A 95 -10.37 -5.84 25.64
CA THR A 95 -11.70 -5.54 25.10
C THR A 95 -11.70 -4.47 24.00
N GLY A 96 -10.54 -4.11 23.43
CA GLY A 96 -10.48 -3.08 22.39
C GLY A 96 -9.14 -3.01 21.66
N SER A 97 -9.08 -2.18 20.63
CA SER A 97 -7.85 -1.89 19.86
C SER A 97 -7.57 -0.39 19.85
N GLU A 98 -6.29 -0.02 19.72
CA GLU A 98 -5.81 1.32 20.04
C GLU A 98 -4.97 1.96 18.93
N TYR A 99 -5.25 3.24 18.68
CA TYR A 99 -4.87 3.94 17.46
C TYR A 99 -4.34 5.36 17.72
N SER A 100 -3.45 5.83 16.84
CA SER A 100 -2.90 7.19 16.80
C SER A 100 -2.36 7.71 18.15
N PRO A 101 -1.35 7.05 18.74
CA PRO A 101 -0.80 7.49 20.01
C PRO A 101 -0.11 8.86 19.90
N LEU A 102 -0.39 9.76 20.84
CA LEU A 102 0.29 11.05 20.96
C LEU A 102 0.65 11.36 22.41
N LYS A 103 1.82 11.96 22.64
CA LYS A 103 2.21 12.48 23.95
C LYS A 103 1.23 13.57 24.41
N ILE A 104 0.74 13.48 25.65
CA ILE A 104 -0.07 14.54 26.25
C ILE A 104 0.86 15.66 26.77
N PRO A 105 0.69 16.92 26.34
CA PRO A 105 1.53 18.03 26.78
C PRO A 105 1.56 18.17 28.31
N GLY A 106 2.75 18.21 28.88
CA GLY A 106 2.96 18.44 30.32
C GLY A 106 2.56 17.27 31.24
N LYS A 107 2.21 16.09 30.71
CA LYS A 107 1.85 14.92 31.52
C LYS A 107 2.75 13.73 31.23
N ASN A 108 2.96 12.86 32.23
CA ASN A 108 3.57 11.55 32.03
C ASN A 108 2.53 10.53 31.51
N ALA A 109 1.87 10.86 30.41
CA ALA A 109 0.80 10.07 29.82
C ALA A 109 0.82 10.16 28.28
N VAL A 110 0.21 9.18 27.63
CA VAL A 110 -0.06 9.15 26.18
C VAL A 110 -1.57 9.17 25.97
N SER A 111 -2.01 9.78 24.87
CA SER A 111 -3.39 9.74 24.43
C SER A 111 -3.51 8.83 23.22
N ALA A 112 -4.53 7.99 23.15
CA ALA A 112 -4.81 7.13 22.01
C ALA A 112 -6.33 6.95 21.84
N ILE A 113 -6.74 6.71 20.60
CA ILE A 113 -8.13 6.36 20.29
C ILE A 113 -8.29 4.88 20.59
N ARG A 114 -9.30 4.53 21.38
CA ARG A 114 -9.67 3.13 21.62
C ARG A 114 -10.99 2.83 20.91
N LEU A 115 -11.03 1.70 20.21
CA LEU A 115 -12.24 1.07 19.67
C LEU A 115 -12.49 -0.22 20.43
N ASP A 116 -13.56 -0.26 21.21
CA ASP A 116 -13.97 -1.43 21.97
C ASP A 116 -14.71 -2.44 21.07
N LEU A 117 -14.76 -3.71 21.52
CA LEU A 117 -15.42 -4.80 20.79
C LEU A 117 -16.92 -4.59 20.58
N ASP A 118 -17.57 -3.74 21.38
CA ASP A 118 -18.98 -3.36 21.23
C ASP A 118 -19.19 -2.19 20.24
N GLY A 119 -18.11 -1.67 19.65
CA GLY A 119 -18.11 -0.56 18.70
C GLY A 119 -18.01 0.82 19.35
N LEU A 120 -17.91 0.92 20.68
CA LEU A 120 -17.64 2.18 21.36
C LEU A 120 -16.25 2.68 20.96
N GLN A 121 -16.15 3.94 20.54
CA GLN A 121 -14.89 4.55 20.18
C GLN A 121 -14.75 5.92 20.81
N ARG A 122 -13.65 6.14 21.53
CA ARG A 122 -13.35 7.39 22.25
C ARG A 122 -11.85 7.65 22.30
N LEU A 123 -11.49 8.86 22.70
CA LEU A 123 -10.12 9.23 23.01
C LEU A 123 -9.83 8.96 24.50
N TYR A 124 -8.75 8.26 24.81
CA TYR A 124 -8.32 7.90 26.16
C TYR A 124 -6.94 8.47 26.50
N GLU A 125 -6.73 8.79 27.77
CA GLU A 125 -5.43 9.01 28.40
C GLU A 125 -4.93 7.68 28.96
N TYR A 126 -3.64 7.40 28.82
CA TYR A 126 -2.92 6.24 29.34
C TYR A 126 -1.75 6.72 30.18
N ASN A 127 -1.77 6.43 31.48
CA ASN A 127 -0.71 6.81 32.38
C ASN A 127 0.53 5.92 32.15
N LEU A 128 1.67 6.51 31.82
CA LEU A 128 2.89 5.76 31.49
C LEU A 128 3.55 5.06 32.69
N LYS A 129 3.14 5.40 33.91
CA LYS A 129 3.66 4.79 35.15
C LYS A 129 2.74 3.69 35.67
N SER A 130 1.43 3.94 35.76
CA SER A 130 0.48 2.97 36.31
C SER A 130 -0.15 2.04 35.26
N GLY A 131 -0.15 2.43 33.98
CA GLY A 131 -0.86 1.74 32.90
C GLY A 131 -2.38 1.96 32.91
N GLU A 132 -2.91 2.72 33.88
CA GLU A 132 -4.33 3.04 33.95
C GLU A 132 -4.76 3.92 32.78
N SER A 133 -6.00 3.71 32.31
CA SER A 133 -6.58 4.48 31.21
C SER A 133 -7.90 5.14 31.61
N THR A 134 -8.12 6.37 31.12
CA THR A 134 -9.34 7.16 31.40
C THR A 134 -9.82 7.87 30.13
N PRO A 135 -11.14 7.94 29.87
CA PRO A 135 -11.67 8.66 28.71
C PRO A 135 -11.43 10.17 28.84
N ILE A 136 -10.99 10.81 27.75
CA ILE A 136 -10.79 12.27 27.64
C ILE A 136 -12.03 12.94 27.02
N LEU A 137 -12.60 12.32 25.98
CA LEU A 137 -13.75 12.86 25.24
C LEU A 137 -14.83 11.79 25.03
N GLU A 138 -16.09 12.18 25.22
CA GLU A 138 -17.28 11.35 24.99
C GLU A 138 -17.68 11.25 23.50
N LYS A 139 -16.87 11.83 22.59
CA LYS A 139 -17.12 11.84 21.14
C LYS A 139 -16.46 10.65 20.44
N LYS A 140 -17.03 10.23 19.31
CA LYS A 140 -16.44 9.23 18.41
C LYS A 140 -15.26 9.82 17.63
N VAL A 141 -14.12 9.97 18.30
CA VAL A 141 -12.91 10.61 17.76
C VAL A 141 -12.21 9.69 16.77
N GLY A 142 -11.94 10.18 15.56
CA GLY A 142 -11.19 9.46 14.51
C GLY A 142 -9.69 9.72 14.55
N TYR A 143 -9.27 10.95 14.79
CA TYR A 143 -7.87 11.43 14.89
C TYR A 143 -7.83 12.67 15.78
N HIS A 144 -6.71 12.94 16.44
CA HIS A 144 -6.55 14.11 17.30
C HIS A 144 -5.14 14.71 17.22
N VAL A 145 -5.04 15.98 17.60
CA VAL A 145 -3.78 16.66 17.89
C VAL A 145 -4.00 17.61 19.08
N TRP A 146 -3.03 17.67 19.99
CA TRP A 146 -3.05 18.60 21.11
C TRP A 146 -2.62 19.98 20.65
N TYR A 147 -3.51 20.98 20.73
CA TYR A 147 -3.12 22.38 20.53
C TYR A 147 -2.44 22.92 21.79
N SER A 148 -3.05 22.67 22.96
CA SER A 148 -2.51 22.96 24.29
C SER A 148 -2.75 21.76 25.22
N ASN A 149 -2.48 21.87 26.53
CA ASN A 149 -2.81 20.81 27.50
C ASN A 149 -4.32 20.70 27.81
N HIS A 150 -5.15 21.62 27.29
CA HIS A 150 -6.60 21.65 27.53
C HIS A 150 -7.43 21.91 26.26
N ILE A 151 -6.80 22.16 25.11
CA ILE A 151 -7.49 22.31 23.82
C ILE A 151 -7.02 21.20 22.88
N LEU A 152 -7.99 20.43 22.40
CA LEU A 152 -7.82 19.39 21.41
C LEU A 152 -8.45 19.82 20.09
N VAL A 153 -7.72 19.60 19.00
CA VAL A 153 -8.31 19.60 17.65
C VAL A 153 -8.44 18.15 17.23
N SER A 154 -9.65 17.72 16.88
CA SER A 154 -9.94 16.33 16.56
C SER A 154 -10.84 16.21 15.34
N THR A 155 -10.82 15.05 14.70
CA THR A 155 -11.87 14.63 13.80
C THR A 155 -12.90 13.81 14.57
N VAL A 156 -14.18 14.06 14.32
CA VAL A 156 -15.29 13.29 14.87
C VAL A 156 -16.00 12.58 13.74
N LEU A 157 -16.18 11.26 13.88
CA LEU A 157 -16.87 10.42 12.92
C LEU A 157 -18.37 10.72 12.94
N VAL A 158 -18.93 11.08 11.78
CA VAL A 158 -20.35 11.35 11.58
C VAL A 158 -20.78 10.71 10.26
N ASP A 159 -21.67 9.72 10.33
CA ASP A 159 -22.07 8.90 9.17
C ASP A 159 -20.83 8.32 8.47
N ASN A 160 -20.64 8.62 7.17
CA ASN A 160 -19.51 8.19 6.35
C ASN A 160 -18.45 9.28 6.14
N ARG A 161 -18.33 10.25 7.05
CA ARG A 161 -17.34 11.34 6.98
C ARG A 161 -16.72 11.66 8.35
N MET A 162 -15.71 12.52 8.31
CA MET A 162 -15.08 13.13 9.49
C MET A 162 -15.32 14.63 9.51
N ASP A 163 -15.74 15.16 10.65
CA ASP A 163 -15.91 16.59 10.89
C ASP A 163 -14.83 17.09 11.86
N LEU A 164 -14.21 18.24 11.58
CA LEU A 164 -13.18 18.88 12.40
C LEU A 164 -13.82 19.59 13.60
N VAL A 165 -13.39 19.25 14.80
CA VAL A 165 -13.93 19.74 16.08
C VAL A 165 -12.81 20.25 16.96
N VAL A 166 -13.01 21.44 17.53
CA VAL A 166 -12.18 21.98 18.62
C VAL A 166 -12.89 21.72 19.94
N SER A 167 -12.21 21.05 20.86
CA SER A 167 -12.72 20.69 22.18
C SER A 167 -11.89 21.37 23.26
N ASN A 168 -12.53 22.06 24.19
CA ASN A 168 -11.89 22.65 25.36
C ASN A 168 -12.25 21.81 26.60
N LEU A 169 -11.24 21.25 27.25
CA LEU A 169 -11.39 20.33 28.37
C LEU A 169 -11.68 21.03 29.70
N ILE A 170 -11.49 22.35 29.79
CA ILE A 170 -11.78 23.13 31.00
C ILE A 170 -13.28 23.43 31.10
N ASP A 171 -13.89 23.92 30.02
CA ASP A 171 -15.30 24.30 29.99
C ASP A 171 -16.22 23.24 29.35
N GLY A 172 -15.65 22.18 28.77
CA GLY A 172 -16.38 21.09 28.12
C GLY A 172 -16.97 21.45 26.75
N SER A 173 -16.62 22.60 26.18
CA SER A 173 -17.14 23.04 24.88
C SER A 173 -16.58 22.20 23.73
N ASN A 174 -17.40 22.01 22.69
CA ASN A 174 -17.07 21.25 21.49
C ASN A 174 -17.62 21.98 20.26
N LYS A 175 -16.75 22.65 19.49
CA LYS A 175 -17.12 23.47 18.33
C LYS A 175 -16.71 22.77 17.04
N THR A 176 -17.69 22.37 16.23
CA THR A 176 -17.43 21.91 14.86
C THR A 176 -17.00 23.10 13.99
N VAL A 177 -15.78 23.04 13.46
CA VAL A 177 -15.20 24.10 12.62
C VAL A 177 -15.47 23.84 11.15
N GLN A 178 -15.29 22.60 10.69
CA GLN A 178 -15.49 22.25 9.29
C GLN A 178 -15.96 20.81 9.15
N ARG A 179 -16.88 20.55 8.21
CA ARG A 179 -17.30 19.20 7.85
C ARG A 179 -16.45 18.62 6.73
N ASN A 180 -16.39 17.29 6.65
CA ASN A 180 -15.70 16.54 5.59
C ASN A 180 -14.20 16.88 5.48
N VAL A 181 -13.45 16.49 6.49
CA VAL A 181 -11.98 16.62 6.57
C VAL A 181 -11.29 15.26 6.48
N GLY A 182 -10.00 15.27 6.17
CA GLY A 182 -9.14 14.10 6.16
C GLY A 182 -8.64 13.72 7.55
N ARG A 183 -7.78 12.69 7.58
CA ARG A 183 -7.22 12.11 8.79
C ARG A 183 -6.02 12.87 9.37
N SER A 184 -5.30 13.63 8.53
CA SER A 184 -4.08 14.31 8.94
C SER A 184 -4.38 15.61 9.68
N LEU A 185 -3.88 15.70 10.91
CA LEU A 185 -3.92 16.88 11.79
C LEU A 185 -2.51 17.11 12.32
N SER A 186 -2.02 18.34 12.31
CA SER A 186 -0.67 18.65 12.82
C SER A 186 -0.58 20.09 13.29
N LYS A 187 0.11 20.34 14.42
CA LYS A 187 0.49 21.72 14.78
C LYS A 187 1.42 22.28 13.70
N ILE A 188 1.23 23.54 13.33
CA ILE A 188 2.16 24.24 12.44
C ILE A 188 3.31 24.77 13.31
N PRO A 189 4.58 24.34 13.09
CA PRO A 189 5.70 24.74 13.93
C PRO A 189 5.84 26.26 14.05
N ASN A 190 6.26 26.74 15.22
CA ASN A 190 6.43 28.17 15.53
C ASN A 190 5.18 29.04 15.32
N SER A 191 3.98 28.47 15.50
CA SER A 191 2.72 29.22 15.39
C SER A 191 1.66 28.71 16.38
N ASN A 192 0.58 29.46 16.50
CA ASN A 192 -0.62 29.09 17.25
C ASN A 192 -1.68 28.41 16.35
N LEU A 193 -1.25 27.78 15.25
CA LEU A 193 -2.15 27.20 14.26
C LEU A 193 -2.05 25.66 14.21
N VAL A 194 -3.14 25.04 13.82
CA VAL A 194 -3.21 23.62 13.47
C VAL A 194 -3.52 23.50 11.99
N SER A 195 -2.77 22.67 11.29
CA SER A 195 -3.05 22.27 9.91
C SER A 195 -3.95 21.03 9.86
N TYR A 196 -4.76 20.95 8.81
CA TYR A 196 -5.59 19.79 8.51
C TYR A 196 -5.86 19.68 7.00
N ILE A 197 -6.25 18.49 6.54
CA ILE A 197 -6.69 18.27 5.16
C ILE A 197 -8.21 18.52 5.04
N SER A 198 -8.62 19.46 4.20
CA SER A 198 -10.02 19.63 3.78
C SER A 198 -10.32 18.76 2.56
N LYS A 199 -11.39 17.97 2.66
CA LYS A 199 -11.95 17.18 1.55
C LYS A 199 -13.26 17.75 1.03
N LYS A 200 -13.57 19.01 1.36
CA LYS A 200 -14.81 19.68 0.98
C LYS A 200 -14.98 19.78 -0.54
N ASN A 201 -13.87 19.93 -1.26
CA ASN A 201 -13.82 20.07 -2.71
C ASN A 201 -13.18 18.83 -3.35
N THR A 202 -13.32 18.69 -4.68
CA THR A 202 -12.70 17.60 -5.46
C THR A 202 -11.17 17.59 -5.35
N ILE A 203 -10.56 18.78 -5.38
CA ILE A 203 -9.14 18.97 -5.08
C ILE A 203 -9.03 19.19 -3.58
N TRP A 204 -8.33 18.29 -2.89
CA TRP A 204 -8.13 18.39 -1.44
C TRP A 204 -7.12 19.48 -1.11
N GLU A 205 -7.37 20.17 0.00
CA GLU A 205 -6.60 21.34 0.40
C GLU A 205 -5.99 21.14 1.78
N ILE A 206 -4.74 21.54 1.95
CA ILE A 206 -4.13 21.73 3.26
C ILE A 206 -4.58 23.11 3.75
N LYS A 207 -5.18 23.16 4.94
CA LYS A 207 -5.66 24.40 5.56
C LYS A 207 -5.09 24.59 6.95
N SER A 208 -4.84 25.83 7.35
CA SER A 208 -4.63 26.20 8.74
C SER A 208 -5.97 26.43 9.46
N LEU A 209 -5.94 26.27 10.77
CA LEU A 209 -6.98 26.57 11.74
C LEU A 209 -6.34 27.30 12.93
N ASP A 210 -6.90 28.45 13.29
CA ASP A 210 -6.74 29.06 14.61
C ASP A 210 -7.79 28.43 15.55
N PRO A 211 -7.40 27.61 16.54
CA PRO A 211 -8.35 26.94 17.43
C PRO A 211 -9.17 27.88 18.31
N ASP A 212 -8.66 29.09 18.59
CA ASP A 212 -9.30 30.06 19.48
C ASP A 212 -10.43 30.81 18.73
N SER A 213 -10.14 31.32 17.53
CA SER A 213 -11.14 32.03 16.72
C SER A 213 -12.01 31.10 15.86
N GLY A 214 -11.46 29.96 15.45
CA GLY A 214 -12.02 29.08 14.41
C GLY A 214 -11.76 29.56 12.99
N ALA A 215 -10.93 30.59 12.79
CA ALA A 215 -10.54 31.06 11.46
C ALA A 215 -9.74 29.99 10.72
N THR A 216 -9.97 29.85 9.42
CA THR A 216 -9.23 28.90 8.58
C THR A 216 -8.75 29.56 7.30
N GLN A 217 -7.57 29.15 6.82
CA GLN A 217 -6.98 29.65 5.58
C GLN A 217 -6.39 28.49 4.77
N LYS A 218 -6.45 28.57 3.44
CA LYS A 218 -5.78 27.63 2.56
C LYS A 218 -4.27 27.86 2.58
N ILE A 219 -3.52 26.76 2.65
CA ILE A 219 -2.04 26.74 2.54
C ILE A 219 -1.64 26.24 1.15
N ALA A 220 -2.07 25.03 0.78
CA ALA A 220 -1.69 24.37 -0.47
C ALA A 220 -2.74 23.36 -0.93
N ASN A 221 -2.59 22.80 -2.13
CA ASN A 221 -3.30 21.59 -2.53
C ASN A 221 -2.52 20.36 -2.05
N VAL A 222 -3.23 19.27 -1.76
CA VAL A 222 -2.63 17.98 -1.40
C VAL A 222 -2.06 17.29 -2.66
N PRO A 223 -0.84 16.70 -2.60
CA PRO A 223 -0.26 15.98 -3.74
C PRO A 223 -0.96 14.63 -3.91
N GLU A 224 -1.36 14.28 -5.14
CA GLU A 224 -1.89 12.96 -5.52
C GLU A 224 -2.95 12.36 -4.57
N LYS A 225 -3.78 13.21 -3.94
CA LYS A 225 -4.76 12.81 -2.90
C LYS A 225 -4.13 12.05 -1.71
N SER A 226 -2.87 12.33 -1.39
CA SER A 226 -2.22 11.82 -0.19
C SER A 226 -3.05 12.14 1.06
N GLU A 227 -3.17 11.16 1.95
CA GLU A 227 -4.01 11.27 3.14
C GLU A 227 -3.25 11.83 4.36
N ASP A 228 -1.93 12.04 4.23
CA ASP A 228 -1.05 12.38 5.33
C ASP A 228 0.01 13.41 4.95
N ILE A 229 0.22 14.39 5.83
CA ILE A 229 1.28 15.40 5.72
C ILE A 229 2.03 15.49 7.05
N CYS A 230 3.28 15.93 6.98
CA CYS A 230 4.10 16.23 8.15
C CYS A 230 4.82 17.55 7.95
N TRP A 231 4.82 18.42 8.96
CA TRP A 231 5.62 19.62 8.94
C TRP A 231 7.05 19.31 9.33
N LEU A 232 8.00 19.61 8.44
CA LEU A 232 9.43 19.55 8.75
C LEU A 232 9.87 20.78 9.56
N ASP A 233 9.33 21.95 9.22
CA ASP A 233 9.56 23.22 9.92
C ASP A 233 8.35 24.15 9.73
N ALA A 234 8.49 25.45 10.02
CA ALA A 234 7.38 26.41 9.93
C ALA A 234 6.88 26.69 8.50
N ASN A 235 7.68 26.36 7.47
CA ASN A 235 7.37 26.65 6.08
C ASN A 235 7.37 25.39 5.20
N THR A 236 8.04 24.31 5.61
CA THR A 236 8.24 23.11 4.80
C THR A 236 7.31 21.97 5.23
N ILE A 237 6.56 21.42 4.27
CA ILE A 237 5.66 20.28 4.44
C ILE A 237 6.22 19.09 3.65
N LEU A 238 6.16 17.90 4.24
CA LEU A 238 6.46 16.61 3.62
C LEU A 238 5.19 15.79 3.46
N SER A 239 5.14 14.96 2.42
CA SER A 239 4.08 13.96 2.23
C SER A 239 4.66 12.71 1.54
N GLY A 240 4.04 11.56 1.79
CA GLY A 240 4.32 10.33 1.06
C GLY A 240 3.45 10.23 -0.19
N VAL A 241 4.07 9.86 -1.33
CA VAL A 241 3.40 9.59 -2.60
C VAL A 241 4.06 8.35 -3.22
N GLY A 242 3.34 7.23 -3.26
CA GLY A 242 3.92 5.95 -3.69
C GLY A 242 5.18 5.61 -2.88
N LYS A 243 6.28 5.34 -3.56
CA LYS A 243 7.60 5.05 -2.96
C LYS A 243 8.46 6.31 -2.74
N SER A 244 7.85 7.49 -2.72
CA SER A 244 8.59 8.75 -2.71
C SER A 244 8.13 9.66 -1.56
N ILE A 245 9.05 10.49 -1.08
CA ILE A 245 8.75 11.62 -0.23
C ILE A 245 8.77 12.86 -1.10
N VAL A 246 7.68 13.62 -1.06
CA VAL A 246 7.56 14.92 -1.72
C VAL A 246 7.59 16.04 -0.69
N LYS A 247 8.12 17.19 -1.10
CA LYS A 247 8.31 18.40 -0.29
C LYS A 247 7.53 19.57 -0.91
N PHE A 248 7.03 20.46 -0.06
CA PHE A 248 6.46 21.75 -0.46
C PHE A 248 6.81 22.84 0.55
N ASN A 249 7.46 23.91 0.08
CA ASN A 249 7.72 25.12 0.84
C ASN A 249 6.61 26.15 0.60
N THR A 250 5.87 26.44 1.68
CA THR A 250 4.70 27.34 1.67
C THR A 250 4.98 28.80 1.31
N LYS A 251 6.24 29.21 1.18
CA LYS A 251 6.64 30.58 0.82
C LYS A 251 7.17 30.71 -0.59
N SER A 252 7.82 29.69 -1.13
CA SER A 252 8.55 29.75 -2.40
C SER A 252 7.96 28.89 -3.50
N ASP A 253 7.28 27.80 -3.15
CA ASP A 253 6.97 26.74 -4.11
C ASP A 253 5.57 26.92 -4.70
N GLU A 254 5.45 26.68 -5.99
CA GLU A 254 4.17 26.63 -6.70
C GLU A 254 3.63 25.20 -6.83
N ALA A 255 4.51 24.20 -6.72
CA ALA A 255 4.22 22.78 -6.88
C ALA A 255 5.04 21.92 -5.92
N TRP A 256 4.59 20.68 -5.70
CA TRP A 256 5.31 19.69 -4.91
C TRP A 256 6.52 19.15 -5.68
N GLU A 257 7.63 18.95 -4.97
CA GLU A 257 8.88 18.41 -5.50
C GLU A 257 9.15 17.01 -4.92
N SER A 258 9.48 16.02 -5.76
CA SER A 258 10.01 14.74 -5.25
C SER A 258 11.44 14.95 -4.77
N VAL A 259 11.70 14.63 -3.50
CA VAL A 259 13.00 14.85 -2.85
C VAL A 259 13.71 13.54 -2.51
N ILE A 260 12.97 12.43 -2.39
CA ILE A 260 13.52 11.11 -2.11
C ILE A 260 12.67 10.06 -2.83
N ASP A 261 13.31 9.19 -3.62
CA ASP A 261 12.69 8.02 -4.24
C ASP A 261 13.33 6.74 -3.69
N PHE A 262 12.53 5.90 -3.03
CA PHE A 262 13.03 4.64 -2.47
C PHE A 262 13.10 3.55 -3.52
N LYS A 263 14.28 2.94 -3.66
CA LYS A 263 14.51 1.78 -4.53
C LYS A 263 14.39 0.43 -3.81
N LEU A 264 14.37 0.44 -2.48
CA LEU A 264 14.23 -0.77 -1.66
C LEU A 264 12.87 -1.42 -1.90
N ASP A 265 12.85 -2.74 -2.10
CA ASP A 265 11.63 -3.48 -2.39
C ASP A 265 10.67 -3.56 -1.22
N GLU A 266 11.20 -3.46 0.00
CA GLU A 266 10.46 -3.48 1.25
C GLU A 266 9.68 -2.18 1.51
N ILE A 267 10.08 -1.08 0.88
CA ILE A 267 9.36 0.20 0.96
C ILE A 267 8.44 0.29 -0.25
N ASN A 268 7.15 0.07 -0.03
CA ASN A 268 6.11 0.28 -1.03
C ASN A 268 5.43 1.65 -0.84
N SER A 269 4.10 1.71 -0.76
CA SER A 269 3.37 2.96 -0.59
C SER A 269 3.60 3.58 0.79
N ILE A 270 4.16 4.80 0.84
CA ILE A 270 4.32 5.58 2.07
C ILE A 270 2.98 6.22 2.42
N THR A 271 2.38 5.82 3.54
CA THR A 271 1.02 6.23 3.93
C THR A 271 0.96 7.16 5.13
N ARG A 272 2.06 7.27 5.90
CA ARG A 272 2.22 8.18 7.04
C ARG A 272 3.64 8.70 7.11
N ILE A 273 3.82 9.89 7.67
CA ILE A 273 5.14 10.46 7.91
C ILE A 273 5.15 11.28 9.21
N ALA A 274 6.24 11.19 9.97
CA ALA A 274 6.46 11.93 11.19
C ALA A 274 7.94 12.33 11.32
N VAL A 275 8.19 13.52 11.85
CA VAL A 275 9.53 14.04 12.15
C VAL A 275 9.57 14.41 13.63
N ASN A 276 10.70 14.16 14.29
CA ASN A 276 10.87 14.54 15.69
C ASN A 276 11.13 16.03 15.88
N GLU A 277 11.02 16.53 17.11
CA GLU A 277 11.15 17.96 17.42
C GLU A 277 12.55 18.51 17.04
N SER A 278 13.62 17.75 17.29
CA SER A 278 14.98 18.13 16.88
C SER A 278 15.25 18.01 15.37
N ARG A 279 14.31 17.48 14.58
CA ARG A 279 14.40 17.33 13.10
C ARG A 279 15.64 16.54 12.64
N ASN A 280 16.02 15.54 13.43
CA ASN A 280 17.15 14.64 13.15
C ASN A 280 16.72 13.17 13.03
N ARG A 281 15.41 12.89 13.12
CA ARG A 281 14.78 11.60 12.89
C ARG A 281 13.52 11.77 12.06
N LEU A 282 13.28 10.79 11.19
CA LEU A 282 12.05 10.68 10.42
C LEU A 282 11.53 9.25 10.55
N ALA A 283 10.25 9.10 10.85
CA ALA A 283 9.55 7.83 10.81
C ALA A 283 8.46 7.89 9.73
N PHE A 284 8.27 6.81 8.98
CA PHE A 284 7.15 6.69 8.07
C PHE A 284 6.56 5.29 8.11
N VAL A 285 5.33 5.16 7.62
CA VAL A 285 4.64 3.88 7.43
C VAL A 285 4.66 3.52 5.96
N ALA A 286 5.14 2.32 5.64
CA ALA A 286 5.03 1.76 4.30
C ALA A 286 4.10 0.54 4.30
N GLU A 287 3.35 0.37 3.22
CA GLU A 287 2.62 -0.87 2.94
C GLU A 287 3.60 -2.03 2.72
N GLU A 288 3.21 -3.22 3.18
CA GLU A 288 3.98 -4.44 2.96
C GLU A 288 4.21 -4.68 1.45
N SER A 289 5.44 -5.07 1.11
CA SER A 289 5.80 -5.40 -0.26
C SER A 289 4.94 -6.56 -0.79
N PRO A 290 4.44 -6.48 -2.04
CA PRO A 290 3.79 -7.61 -2.71
C PRO A 290 4.59 -8.90 -2.60
N LEU A 291 5.92 -8.82 -2.68
CA LEU A 291 6.82 -9.98 -2.56
C LEU A 291 6.64 -10.73 -1.23
N ARG A 292 6.57 -10.01 -0.11
CA ARG A 292 6.38 -10.61 1.22
C ARG A 292 5.02 -11.27 1.35
N LEU A 293 3.99 -10.64 0.78
CA LEU A 293 2.64 -11.20 0.76
C LEU A 293 2.59 -12.51 -0.02
N ILE A 294 3.22 -12.56 -1.20
CA ILE A 294 3.29 -13.79 -2.01
C ILE A 294 4.15 -14.86 -1.33
N ASP A 295 5.28 -14.49 -0.71
CA ASP A 295 6.09 -15.44 0.09
C ASP A 295 5.28 -16.05 1.25
N ARG A 296 4.48 -15.25 1.95
CA ARG A 296 3.59 -15.73 3.00
C ARG A 296 2.54 -16.67 2.44
N GLN A 297 1.95 -16.33 1.29
CA GLN A 297 0.96 -17.18 0.62
C GLN A 297 1.57 -18.54 0.25
N VAL A 298 2.76 -18.59 -0.36
CA VAL A 298 3.44 -19.85 -0.71
C VAL A 298 3.79 -20.66 0.54
N ARG A 299 4.36 -20.00 1.56
CA ARG A 299 4.73 -20.62 2.83
C ARG A 299 3.53 -21.26 3.52
N THR A 300 2.42 -20.53 3.62
CA THR A 300 1.19 -21.02 4.28
C THR A 300 0.52 -22.12 3.47
N PHE A 301 0.56 -22.05 2.13
CA PHE A 301 0.12 -23.15 1.27
C PHE A 301 0.92 -24.44 1.54
N ASN A 302 2.25 -24.33 1.56
CA ASN A 302 3.17 -25.47 1.77
C ASN A 302 3.05 -26.07 3.18
N ASN A 303 2.75 -25.23 4.18
CA ASN A 303 2.48 -25.67 5.54
C ASN A 303 1.07 -26.25 5.72
N ARG A 304 0.23 -26.25 4.68
CA ARG A 304 -1.18 -26.63 4.72
C ARG A 304 -1.98 -25.82 5.75
N ASP A 305 -1.56 -24.59 5.98
CA ASP A 305 -2.23 -23.62 6.84
C ASP A 305 -3.29 -22.90 6.01
N LEU A 306 -4.50 -23.48 5.96
CA LEU A 306 -5.61 -22.95 5.19
C LEU A 306 -5.96 -21.51 5.62
N PHE A 307 -5.94 -21.22 6.92
CA PHE A 307 -6.30 -19.90 7.44
C PHE A 307 -5.25 -18.86 7.04
N GLY A 308 -3.97 -19.17 7.25
CA GLY A 308 -2.86 -18.33 6.81
C GLY A 308 -2.90 -18.08 5.31
N PHE A 309 -3.16 -19.12 4.51
CA PHE A 309 -3.27 -19.01 3.05
C PHE A 309 -4.39 -18.07 2.62
N VAL A 310 -5.63 -18.33 3.04
CA VAL A 310 -6.79 -17.54 2.59
C VAL A 310 -6.77 -16.11 3.13
N SER A 311 -6.11 -15.86 4.26
CA SER A 311 -5.94 -14.51 4.82
C SER A 311 -5.08 -13.58 3.94
N CYS A 312 -4.29 -14.13 3.02
CA CYS A 312 -3.51 -13.33 2.06
C CYS A 312 -4.37 -12.72 0.94
N TYR A 313 -5.61 -13.17 0.78
CA TYR A 313 -6.47 -12.80 -0.34
C TYR A 313 -7.59 -11.84 0.07
N ALA A 314 -7.96 -10.97 -0.86
CA ALA A 314 -9.10 -10.07 -0.71
C ALA A 314 -10.43 -10.84 -0.66
N GLU A 315 -11.45 -10.27 -0.03
CA GLU A 315 -12.77 -10.92 0.09
C GLU A 315 -13.39 -11.24 -1.27
N ASP A 316 -13.17 -10.39 -2.26
CA ASP A 316 -13.66 -10.48 -3.63
C ASP A 316 -12.59 -10.98 -4.62
N VAL A 317 -11.55 -11.69 -4.13
CA VAL A 317 -10.45 -12.19 -4.96
C VAL A 317 -10.94 -12.86 -6.25
N LEU A 318 -10.36 -12.44 -7.37
CA LEU A 318 -10.63 -12.99 -8.70
C LEU A 318 -9.58 -14.04 -9.07
N VAL A 319 -10.00 -15.28 -9.28
CA VAL A 319 -9.11 -16.36 -9.72
C VAL A 319 -9.44 -16.75 -11.16
N GLN A 320 -8.43 -16.72 -12.04
CA GLN A 320 -8.63 -16.87 -13.47
C GLN A 320 -7.58 -17.77 -14.12
N ARG A 321 -7.89 -18.26 -15.31
CA ARG A 321 -6.94 -18.76 -16.28
C ARG A 321 -6.66 -17.65 -17.30
N PHE A 322 -5.40 -17.46 -17.62
CA PHE A 322 -4.97 -16.48 -18.63
C PHE A 322 -5.65 -16.74 -19.99
N PRO A 323 -6.07 -15.71 -20.73
CA PRO A 323 -5.89 -14.29 -20.41
C PRO A 323 -6.93 -13.73 -19.42
N ASN A 324 -8.16 -14.25 -19.40
CA ASN A 324 -9.25 -13.68 -18.58
C ASN A 324 -10.40 -14.65 -18.29
N GLU A 325 -10.18 -15.97 -18.37
CA GLU A 325 -11.21 -16.97 -18.08
C GLU A 325 -11.40 -17.11 -16.56
N THR A 326 -12.50 -16.59 -16.03
CA THR A 326 -12.80 -16.69 -14.59
C THR A 326 -13.02 -18.13 -14.16
N MET A 327 -12.20 -18.60 -13.22
CA MET A 327 -12.36 -19.89 -12.56
C MET A 327 -13.35 -19.78 -11.40
N TYR A 328 -13.15 -18.79 -10.52
CA TYR A 328 -14.09 -18.44 -9.45
C TYR A 328 -13.78 -17.05 -8.88
N ILE A 329 -14.72 -16.51 -8.10
CA ILE A 329 -14.60 -15.24 -7.39
C ILE A 329 -14.91 -15.46 -5.91
N GLY A 330 -14.16 -14.78 -5.06
CA GLY A 330 -14.43 -14.61 -3.65
C GLY A 330 -13.64 -15.56 -2.75
N ARG A 331 -13.20 -15.02 -1.62
CA ARG A 331 -12.39 -15.71 -0.64
C ARG A 331 -13.08 -16.92 -0.04
N GLN A 332 -14.40 -16.84 0.18
CA GLN A 332 -15.18 -18.00 0.62
C GLN A 332 -15.03 -19.19 -0.34
N LYS A 333 -15.11 -18.93 -1.65
CA LYS A 333 -15.00 -19.99 -2.65
C LYS A 333 -13.60 -20.59 -2.71
N MET A 334 -12.59 -19.73 -2.54
CA MET A 334 -11.20 -20.15 -2.37
C MET A 334 -11.06 -21.10 -1.16
N THR A 335 -11.57 -20.71 0.01
CA THR A 335 -11.52 -21.53 1.23
C THR A 335 -12.11 -22.91 0.99
N GLU A 336 -13.31 -23.00 0.40
CA GLU A 336 -13.96 -24.28 0.08
C GLU A 336 -13.12 -25.16 -0.86
N ASN A 337 -12.50 -24.55 -1.88
CA ASN A 337 -11.72 -25.26 -2.88
C ASN A 337 -10.40 -25.80 -2.30
N TYR A 338 -9.67 -24.99 -1.53
CA TYR A 338 -8.39 -25.39 -0.92
C TYR A 338 -8.57 -26.32 0.27
N ASP A 339 -9.63 -26.17 1.07
CA ASP A 339 -9.99 -27.15 2.11
C ASP A 339 -10.24 -28.53 1.49
N ARG A 340 -11.05 -28.59 0.43
CA ARG A 340 -11.29 -29.82 -0.32
C ARG A 340 -10.00 -30.37 -0.93
N PHE A 341 -9.15 -29.52 -1.50
CA PHE A 341 -7.87 -29.93 -2.05
C PHE A 341 -6.98 -30.59 -0.99
N TYR A 342 -6.87 -29.98 0.20
CA TYR A 342 -6.11 -30.56 1.30
C TYR A 342 -6.73 -31.86 1.80
N GLN A 343 -8.05 -31.97 1.91
CA GLN A 343 -8.69 -33.23 2.31
C GLN A 343 -8.41 -34.37 1.31
N ASN A 344 -8.21 -34.06 0.03
CA ASN A 344 -8.02 -35.04 -1.03
C ASN A 344 -6.54 -35.29 -1.43
N THR A 345 -5.59 -34.64 -0.77
CA THR A 345 -4.15 -34.78 -1.08
C THR A 345 -3.34 -35.09 0.18
N LYS A 346 -2.38 -36.02 0.08
CA LYS A 346 -1.50 -36.37 1.21
C LYS A 346 -0.36 -35.38 1.34
N ASN A 347 0.25 -35.00 0.22
CA ASN A 347 1.33 -34.02 0.16
C ASN A 347 1.08 -33.05 -0.98
N ALA A 348 1.25 -31.77 -0.73
CA ALA A 348 1.20 -30.71 -1.72
C ALA A 348 2.28 -29.68 -1.37
N GLN A 349 3.12 -29.33 -2.34
CA GLN A 349 4.07 -28.22 -2.21
C GLN A 349 4.12 -27.43 -3.51
N VAL A 350 4.48 -26.16 -3.41
CA VAL A 350 4.84 -25.28 -4.52
C VAL A 350 6.27 -24.79 -4.27
N GLU A 351 7.08 -24.88 -5.32
CA GLU A 351 8.42 -24.30 -5.40
C GLU A 351 8.39 -23.17 -6.44
N VAL A 352 8.78 -21.96 -6.02
CA VAL A 352 8.94 -20.81 -6.92
C VAL A 352 10.33 -20.87 -7.54
N ILE A 353 10.39 -21.01 -8.87
CA ILE A 353 11.63 -21.17 -9.64
C ILE A 353 12.19 -19.81 -10.05
N LYS A 354 11.32 -18.95 -10.58
CA LYS A 354 11.63 -17.58 -10.99
C LYS A 354 10.51 -16.66 -10.53
N ARG A 355 10.88 -15.43 -10.20
CA ARG A 355 9.94 -14.37 -9.84
C ARG A 355 10.27 -13.10 -10.60
N ILE A 356 9.24 -12.45 -11.12
CA ILE A 356 9.29 -11.11 -11.72
C ILE A 356 8.34 -10.21 -10.93
N ARG A 357 8.75 -8.95 -10.69
CA ARG A 357 7.91 -7.93 -10.05
C ARG A 357 7.78 -6.71 -10.96
N ILE A 358 6.56 -6.28 -11.22
CA ILE A 358 6.27 -4.99 -11.84
C ILE A 358 5.19 -4.27 -11.04
N GLY A 359 5.54 -3.14 -10.42
CA GLY A 359 4.64 -2.42 -9.51
C GLY A 359 4.11 -3.29 -8.37
N ASN A 360 2.78 -3.48 -8.37
CA ASN A 360 2.04 -4.34 -7.43
C ASN A 360 1.72 -5.74 -7.99
N THR A 361 2.25 -6.06 -9.16
CA THR A 361 2.09 -7.35 -9.82
C THR A 361 3.33 -8.22 -9.58
N VAL A 362 3.10 -9.48 -9.25
CA VAL A 362 4.16 -10.49 -9.06
C VAL A 362 3.85 -11.66 -9.99
N VAL A 363 4.86 -12.13 -10.73
CA VAL A 363 4.76 -13.27 -11.63
C VAL A 363 5.71 -14.35 -11.14
N ASP A 364 5.16 -15.49 -10.73
CA ASP A 364 5.92 -16.64 -10.24
C ASP A 364 5.86 -17.79 -11.26
N GLU A 365 7.03 -18.28 -11.68
CA GLU A 365 7.15 -19.60 -12.28
C GLU A 365 7.17 -20.64 -11.17
N GLU A 366 6.21 -21.56 -11.19
CA GLU A 366 5.97 -22.49 -10.09
C GLU A 366 6.07 -23.95 -10.55
N ILE A 367 6.76 -24.75 -9.75
CA ILE A 367 6.67 -26.21 -9.80
C ILE A 367 5.83 -26.69 -8.61
N SER A 368 4.62 -27.19 -8.91
CA SER A 368 3.76 -27.82 -7.92
C SER A 368 4.07 -29.31 -7.82
N ILE A 369 4.14 -29.87 -6.61
CA ILE A 369 4.27 -31.31 -6.39
C ILE A 369 3.10 -31.77 -5.54
N VAL A 370 2.18 -32.52 -6.13
CA VAL A 370 0.97 -33.03 -5.47
C VAL A 370 0.95 -34.55 -5.54
N ASP A 371 1.04 -35.21 -4.37
CA ASP A 371 1.10 -36.67 -4.25
C ASP A 371 2.12 -37.32 -5.20
N GLY A 372 3.28 -36.66 -5.35
CA GLY A 372 4.40 -37.10 -6.20
C GLY A 372 4.27 -36.72 -7.68
N ARG A 373 3.16 -36.13 -8.11
CA ARG A 373 2.98 -35.61 -9.48
C ARG A 373 3.49 -34.18 -9.55
N LYS A 374 4.35 -33.91 -10.53
CA LYS A 374 4.84 -32.56 -10.82
C LYS A 374 3.90 -31.85 -11.78
N GLY A 375 3.58 -30.60 -11.48
CA GLY A 375 2.95 -29.64 -12.37
C GLY A 375 3.88 -28.43 -12.55
N HIS A 376 3.79 -27.77 -13.70
CA HIS A 376 4.52 -26.55 -14.02
C HIS A 376 3.50 -25.52 -14.48
N GLN A 377 3.57 -24.32 -13.92
CA GLN A 377 2.63 -23.23 -14.19
C GLN A 377 3.32 -21.88 -13.95
N VAL A 378 2.68 -20.81 -14.43
CA VAL A 378 2.97 -19.46 -13.99
C VAL A 378 1.75 -18.91 -13.26
N ALA A 379 1.96 -18.23 -12.14
CA ALA A 379 0.93 -17.51 -11.41
C ALA A 379 1.22 -16.00 -11.44
N ILE A 380 0.25 -15.21 -11.91
CA ILE A 380 0.30 -13.74 -11.90
C ILE A 380 -0.61 -13.26 -10.77
N TYR A 381 -0.02 -12.57 -9.80
CA TYR A 381 -0.69 -12.02 -8.63
C TYR A 381 -0.80 -10.50 -8.77
N GLU A 382 -1.99 -9.93 -8.56
CA GLU A 382 -2.17 -8.48 -8.44
C GLU A 382 -2.51 -8.14 -6.98
N VAL A 383 -1.70 -7.29 -6.35
CA VAL A 383 -1.91 -6.87 -4.95
C VAL A 383 -2.59 -5.51 -4.89
N LYS A 384 -3.69 -5.42 -4.14
CA LYS A 384 -4.40 -4.15 -3.85
C LYS A 384 -4.71 -4.08 -2.38
N ASN A 385 -4.43 -2.94 -1.75
CA ASN A 385 -4.67 -2.72 -0.33
C ASN A 385 -4.07 -3.84 0.55
N GLY A 386 -2.81 -4.23 0.28
CA GLY A 386 -2.11 -5.26 1.05
C GLY A 386 -2.65 -6.70 0.93
N LEU A 387 -3.59 -6.95 0.01
CA LEU A 387 -4.18 -8.26 -0.21
C LEU A 387 -4.07 -8.65 -1.68
N ILE A 388 -3.99 -9.95 -1.95
CA ILE A 388 -4.04 -10.48 -3.31
C ILE A 388 -5.47 -10.31 -3.83
N ALA A 389 -5.64 -9.39 -4.78
CA ALA A 389 -6.91 -9.07 -5.40
C ALA A 389 -7.22 -9.99 -6.58
N SER A 390 -6.20 -10.43 -7.32
CA SER A 390 -6.36 -11.46 -8.34
C SER A 390 -5.19 -12.43 -8.40
N MET A 391 -5.48 -13.66 -8.84
CA MET A 391 -4.52 -14.71 -9.14
C MET A 391 -4.87 -15.34 -10.48
N THR A 392 -3.99 -15.16 -11.49
CA THR A 392 -4.20 -15.64 -12.85
C THR A 392 -3.17 -16.71 -13.18
N PHE A 393 -3.63 -17.91 -13.53
CA PHE A 393 -2.75 -19.02 -13.91
C PHE A 393 -2.51 -19.07 -15.42
N ILE A 394 -1.25 -19.33 -15.80
CA ILE A 394 -0.85 -19.75 -17.14
C ILE A 394 -0.35 -21.19 -17.03
N PHE A 395 -0.97 -22.09 -17.80
CA PHE A 395 -0.58 -23.49 -17.88
C PHE A 395 0.14 -23.76 -19.21
N PRO A 396 1.02 -24.77 -19.28
CA PRO A 396 1.67 -25.17 -20.52
C PRO A 396 0.68 -25.97 -21.37
N GLU A 397 -0.18 -25.28 -22.13
CA GLU A 397 -1.23 -25.92 -22.93
C GLU A 397 -0.70 -26.62 -24.19
N ARG A 398 0.50 -26.24 -24.65
CA ARG A 398 1.18 -26.79 -25.84
C ARG A 398 2.69 -26.76 -25.61
N GLU A 399 3.39 -27.85 -25.88
CA GLU A 399 4.86 -27.80 -26.01
C GLU A 399 5.21 -27.18 -27.37
N THR A 400 5.97 -26.10 -27.35
CA THR A 400 6.59 -25.54 -28.56
C THR A 400 8.06 -25.32 -28.26
N ASN A 401 8.93 -26.14 -28.86
CA ASN A 401 10.37 -26.11 -28.59
C ASN A 401 11.08 -24.87 -29.18
N ASP A 402 10.35 -23.99 -29.88
CA ASP A 402 10.87 -22.84 -30.62
C ASP A 402 10.39 -21.48 -30.11
N ALA A 403 9.42 -21.41 -29.18
CA ALA A 403 8.86 -20.14 -28.71
C ALA A 403 9.93 -19.20 -28.14
N GLU A 404 10.85 -19.72 -27.32
CA GLU A 404 11.97 -18.95 -26.79
C GLU A 404 12.89 -18.41 -27.89
N SER A 405 13.18 -19.22 -28.92
CA SER A 405 14.02 -18.81 -30.04
C SER A 405 13.39 -17.67 -30.84
N ILE A 406 12.09 -17.74 -31.10
CA ILE A 406 11.37 -16.72 -31.88
C ILE A 406 11.33 -15.39 -31.12
N VAL A 407 11.13 -15.44 -29.80
CA VAL A 407 11.16 -14.23 -28.96
C VAL A 407 12.58 -13.68 -28.82
N GLN A 408 13.61 -14.55 -28.83
CA GLN A 408 14.99 -14.09 -28.89
C GLN A 408 15.31 -13.39 -30.21
N GLU A 409 14.89 -13.94 -31.35
CA GLU A 409 15.05 -13.30 -32.67
C GLU A 409 14.36 -11.92 -32.71
N GLN A 410 13.18 -11.82 -32.08
CA GLN A 410 12.46 -10.56 -31.96
C GLN A 410 13.27 -9.52 -31.16
N LEU A 411 13.85 -9.92 -30.03
CA LEU A 411 14.67 -9.04 -29.20
C LEU A 411 15.95 -8.59 -29.92
N ASP A 412 16.62 -9.50 -30.62
CA ASP A 412 17.84 -9.21 -31.37
C ASP A 412 17.54 -8.21 -32.50
N ALA A 413 16.42 -8.39 -33.21
CA ALA A 413 15.95 -7.46 -34.22
C ALA A 413 15.56 -6.08 -33.62
N TYR A 414 14.93 -6.07 -32.45
CA TYR A 414 14.61 -4.85 -31.72
C TYR A 414 15.88 -4.06 -31.36
N ASN A 415 16.87 -4.72 -30.77
CA ASN A 415 18.12 -4.11 -30.33
C ASN A 415 19.01 -3.66 -31.49
N SER A 416 18.97 -4.37 -32.62
CA SER A 416 19.63 -3.96 -33.86
C SER A 416 18.85 -2.90 -34.64
N LYS A 417 17.63 -2.55 -34.20
CA LYS A 417 16.70 -1.62 -34.87
C LYS A 417 16.36 -2.07 -36.30
N ASP A 418 16.39 -3.38 -36.56
CA ASP A 418 16.02 -3.96 -37.84
C ASP A 418 14.51 -4.19 -37.89
N ILE A 419 13.79 -3.25 -38.51
CA ILE A 419 12.33 -3.30 -38.57
C ILE A 419 11.81 -4.48 -39.39
N ASP A 420 12.52 -4.92 -40.43
CA ASP A 420 12.04 -6.00 -41.29
C ASP A 420 12.26 -7.35 -40.60
N ALA A 421 13.41 -7.56 -39.95
CA ALA A 421 13.64 -8.73 -39.10
C ALA A 421 12.68 -8.74 -37.89
N PHE A 422 12.43 -7.59 -37.28
CA PHE A 422 11.53 -7.46 -36.14
C PHE A 422 10.10 -7.82 -36.53
N MET A 423 9.60 -7.25 -37.64
CA MET A 423 8.27 -7.59 -38.14
C MET A 423 8.17 -9.05 -38.58
N ALA A 424 9.25 -9.63 -39.12
CA ALA A 424 9.25 -11.03 -39.54
C ALA A 424 8.98 -12.02 -38.40
N THR A 425 9.16 -11.67 -37.13
CA THR A 425 8.84 -12.59 -36.00
C THR A 425 7.37 -12.61 -35.63
N TYR A 426 6.56 -11.66 -36.11
CA TYR A 426 5.13 -11.52 -35.81
C TYR A 426 4.24 -12.10 -36.91
N SER A 427 3.01 -12.50 -36.55
CA SER A 427 1.96 -12.82 -37.53
C SER A 427 1.38 -11.54 -38.14
N GLU A 428 0.83 -11.65 -39.36
CA GLU A 428 0.18 -10.53 -40.05
C GLU A 428 -0.95 -9.90 -39.22
N ASP A 429 -1.66 -10.74 -38.46
CA ASP A 429 -2.83 -10.39 -37.65
C ASP A 429 -2.53 -10.21 -36.15
N VAL A 430 -1.25 -10.03 -35.78
CA VAL A 430 -0.78 -9.91 -34.39
C VAL A 430 -1.65 -8.96 -33.56
N LYS A 431 -1.91 -9.32 -32.30
CA LYS A 431 -2.69 -8.51 -31.36
C LYS A 431 -1.88 -8.15 -30.12
N LEU A 432 -1.88 -6.87 -29.77
CA LEU A 432 -1.26 -6.37 -28.55
C LEU A 432 -2.37 -6.09 -27.54
N TYR A 433 -2.15 -6.51 -26.30
CA TYR A 433 -3.08 -6.37 -25.19
C TYR A 433 -2.41 -5.69 -24.00
N ASN A 434 -3.20 -4.94 -23.24
CA ASN A 434 -2.90 -4.60 -21.87
C ASN A 434 -3.56 -5.67 -20.98
N PHE A 435 -2.81 -6.22 -20.04
CA PHE A 435 -3.32 -7.25 -19.12
C PHE A 435 -4.55 -6.71 -18.35
N PRO A 436 -5.61 -7.52 -18.17
CA PRO A 436 -5.70 -8.94 -18.51
C PRO A 436 -6.06 -9.26 -19.97
N ASN A 437 -6.81 -8.41 -20.66
CA ASN A 437 -7.29 -8.71 -22.04
C ASN A 437 -7.82 -7.47 -22.78
N GLU A 438 -7.28 -6.29 -22.53
CA GLU A 438 -7.69 -5.07 -23.24
C GLU A 438 -6.90 -4.91 -24.54
N LEU A 439 -7.55 -5.02 -25.70
CA LEU A 439 -6.88 -4.91 -27.00
C LEU A 439 -6.38 -3.47 -27.22
N SER A 440 -5.07 -3.28 -27.33
CA SER A 440 -4.43 -1.98 -27.56
C SER A 440 -4.14 -1.73 -29.04
N LYS A 441 -3.62 -2.73 -29.75
CA LYS A 441 -3.31 -2.66 -31.20
C LYS A 441 -3.55 -3.99 -31.89
N GLN A 442 -3.78 -3.93 -33.20
CA GLN A 442 -3.93 -5.11 -34.05
C GLN A 442 -3.33 -4.87 -35.45
N GLY A 443 -2.65 -5.88 -35.96
CA GLY A 443 -2.11 -5.96 -37.31
C GLY A 443 -0.68 -5.44 -37.41
N GLN A 444 0.10 -6.12 -38.26
CA GLN A 444 1.53 -5.86 -38.46
C GLN A 444 1.80 -4.47 -39.07
N ASP A 445 0.97 -3.99 -40.00
CA ASP A 445 1.16 -2.67 -40.65
C ASP A 445 1.22 -1.53 -39.64
N LYS A 446 0.24 -1.48 -38.71
CA LYS A 446 0.19 -0.45 -37.66
C LYS A 446 1.36 -0.57 -36.69
N MET A 447 1.81 -1.79 -36.44
CA MET A 447 2.97 -2.05 -35.59
C MET A 447 4.25 -1.54 -36.28
N LYS A 448 4.41 -1.86 -37.57
CA LYS A 448 5.55 -1.45 -38.39
C LYS A 448 5.70 0.06 -38.44
N ASP A 449 4.62 0.79 -38.67
CA ASP A 449 4.66 2.27 -38.72
C ASP A 449 5.15 2.87 -37.39
N GLY A 450 4.64 2.36 -36.26
CA GLY A 450 5.02 2.81 -34.93
C GLY A 450 6.50 2.52 -34.61
N TYR A 451 6.93 1.27 -34.79
CA TYR A 451 8.31 0.87 -34.49
C TYR A 451 9.33 1.45 -35.46
N SER A 452 9.00 1.62 -36.75
CA SER A 452 9.89 2.29 -37.71
C SER A 452 10.26 3.70 -37.26
N SER A 453 9.25 4.47 -36.83
CA SER A 453 9.45 5.82 -36.31
C SER A 453 10.26 5.79 -35.00
N PHE A 454 9.94 4.87 -34.10
CA PHE A 454 10.64 4.74 -32.82
C PHE A 454 12.12 4.36 -32.99
N PHE A 455 12.42 3.35 -33.81
CA PHE A 455 13.81 2.92 -34.10
C PHE A 455 14.64 4.02 -34.75
N LYS A 456 14.04 4.81 -35.65
CA LYS A 456 14.72 5.93 -36.30
C LYS A 456 15.05 7.07 -35.32
N ASN A 457 14.16 7.33 -34.36
CA ASN A 457 14.24 8.49 -33.48
C ASN A 457 14.89 8.21 -32.12
N THR A 458 15.21 6.95 -31.80
CA THR A 458 15.79 6.54 -30.51
C THR A 458 17.16 5.88 -30.71
N PRO A 459 18.25 6.65 -30.90
CA PRO A 459 19.57 6.10 -31.20
C PRO A 459 20.15 5.20 -30.10
N ASP A 460 19.84 5.52 -28.85
CA ASP A 460 20.28 4.83 -27.63
C ASP A 460 19.37 3.65 -27.24
N LEU A 461 18.43 3.27 -28.13
CA LEU A 461 17.50 2.18 -27.85
C LEU A 461 18.25 0.88 -27.53
N ASN A 462 17.97 0.33 -26.36
CA ASN A 462 18.44 -0.98 -25.95
C ASN A 462 17.44 -1.61 -24.97
N CYS A 463 17.13 -2.88 -25.18
CA CYS A 463 16.34 -3.71 -24.29
C CYS A 463 17.21 -4.83 -23.75
N GLU A 464 17.31 -4.92 -22.43
CA GLU A 464 17.99 -5.99 -21.71
C GLU A 464 16.94 -6.86 -21.01
N ILE A 465 16.99 -8.18 -21.19
CA ILE A 465 16.11 -9.10 -20.48
C ILE A 465 16.71 -9.43 -19.12
N LYS A 466 16.04 -9.00 -18.05
CA LYS A 466 16.43 -9.26 -16.66
C LYS A 466 16.03 -10.66 -16.22
N ASN A 467 14.90 -11.14 -16.70
CA ASN A 467 14.38 -12.47 -16.42
C ASN A 467 13.52 -12.96 -17.58
N ARG A 468 13.55 -14.27 -17.84
CA ARG A 468 12.74 -14.93 -18.87
C ARG A 468 12.12 -16.20 -18.30
N ILE A 469 10.80 -16.34 -18.44
CA ILE A 469 10.04 -17.54 -18.10
C ILE A 469 9.46 -18.13 -19.38
N VAL A 470 9.63 -19.44 -19.60
CA VAL A 470 9.09 -20.16 -20.76
C VAL A 470 8.06 -21.16 -20.27
N ILE A 471 6.81 -21.01 -20.72
CA ILE A 471 5.68 -21.87 -20.33
C ILE A 471 4.86 -22.28 -21.55
N GLY A 472 5.15 -23.49 -22.05
CA GLY A 472 4.53 -24.02 -23.27
C GLY A 472 4.83 -23.12 -24.48
N ASN A 473 3.78 -22.54 -25.08
CA ASN A 473 3.90 -21.63 -26.22
C ASN A 473 4.00 -20.16 -25.85
N LYS A 474 4.25 -19.85 -24.57
CA LYS A 474 4.36 -18.49 -24.07
C LYS A 474 5.73 -18.22 -23.48
N VAL A 475 6.23 -17.01 -23.72
CA VAL A 475 7.47 -16.49 -23.15
C VAL A 475 7.14 -15.22 -22.40
N ILE A 476 7.60 -15.10 -21.17
CA ILE A 476 7.40 -13.93 -20.31
C ILE A 476 8.75 -13.31 -20.06
N ASP A 477 8.94 -12.09 -20.55
CA ASP A 477 10.19 -11.35 -20.42
C ASP A 477 10.02 -10.17 -19.47
N GLU A 478 10.93 -10.04 -18.50
CA GLU A 478 11.17 -8.82 -17.75
C GLU A 478 12.17 -7.97 -18.53
N GLU A 479 11.66 -6.94 -19.19
CA GLU A 479 12.39 -6.06 -20.09
C GLU A 479 12.87 -4.83 -19.33
N PHE A 480 14.15 -4.49 -19.44
CA PHE A 480 14.71 -3.22 -19.01
C PHE A 480 15.13 -2.43 -20.26
N ILE A 481 14.38 -1.38 -20.56
CA ILE A 481 14.49 -0.61 -21.80
C ILE A 481 15.16 0.72 -21.51
N THR A 482 16.19 1.05 -22.28
CA THR A 482 16.80 2.39 -22.34
C THR A 482 16.41 3.05 -23.65
N ALA A 483 15.88 4.26 -23.58
CA ALA A 483 15.42 5.04 -24.72
C ALA A 483 15.40 6.54 -24.41
N ASN A 484 15.98 7.35 -25.29
CA ASN A 484 15.97 8.82 -25.22
C ASN A 484 16.49 9.36 -23.87
N GLY A 485 17.56 8.76 -23.35
CA GLY A 485 18.19 9.12 -22.07
C GLY A 485 17.41 8.69 -20.82
N ASN A 486 16.31 7.94 -20.98
CA ASN A 486 15.52 7.39 -19.88
C ASN A 486 15.63 5.86 -19.88
N SER A 487 15.41 5.24 -18.71
CA SER A 487 15.26 3.79 -18.60
C SER A 487 14.01 3.43 -17.82
N PHE A 488 13.31 2.38 -18.24
CA PHE A 488 12.10 1.87 -17.60
C PHE A 488 12.00 0.35 -17.77
N SER A 489 11.21 -0.29 -16.91
CA SER A 489 10.95 -1.74 -16.99
C SER A 489 9.54 -2.02 -17.54
N ALA A 490 9.40 -3.13 -18.24
CA ALA A 490 8.11 -3.68 -18.66
C ALA A 490 8.12 -5.21 -18.51
N VAL A 491 6.94 -5.83 -18.43
CA VAL A 491 6.84 -7.29 -18.52
C VAL A 491 5.91 -7.65 -19.68
N ALA A 492 6.42 -8.41 -20.63
CA ALA A 492 5.70 -8.80 -21.84
C ALA A 492 5.48 -10.31 -21.88
N ILE A 493 4.23 -10.72 -22.12
CA ILE A 493 3.83 -12.12 -22.33
C ILE A 493 3.61 -12.31 -23.83
N TYR A 494 4.56 -12.98 -24.48
CA TYR A 494 4.51 -13.35 -25.88
C TYR A 494 3.79 -14.68 -26.06
N GLU A 495 2.82 -14.76 -26.97
CA GLU A 495 2.21 -16.02 -27.40
C GLU A 495 2.66 -16.37 -28.80
N VAL A 496 3.27 -17.55 -28.96
CA VAL A 496 3.81 -18.03 -30.22
C VAL A 496 2.92 -19.14 -30.79
N GLU A 497 2.54 -19.02 -32.06
CA GLU A 497 1.84 -20.05 -32.81
C GLU A 497 2.38 -20.13 -34.23
N ASN A 498 2.57 -21.35 -34.74
CA ASN A 498 3.07 -21.60 -36.11
C ASN A 498 4.36 -20.83 -36.46
N GLY A 499 5.29 -20.72 -35.50
CA GLY A 499 6.58 -20.07 -35.70
C GLY A 499 6.53 -18.53 -35.70
N LYS A 500 5.42 -17.92 -35.25
CA LYS A 500 5.24 -16.46 -35.18
C LYS A 500 4.62 -16.03 -33.85
N ILE A 501 4.95 -14.83 -33.40
CA ILE A 501 4.27 -14.19 -32.28
C ILE A 501 2.90 -13.70 -32.77
N THR A 502 1.82 -14.27 -32.24
CA THR A 502 0.45 -13.90 -32.60
C THR A 502 -0.17 -12.93 -31.60
N LYS A 503 0.30 -12.93 -30.35
CA LYS A 503 -0.15 -11.99 -29.32
C LYS A 503 1.00 -11.54 -28.43
N VAL A 504 0.88 -10.31 -27.94
CA VAL A 504 1.72 -9.77 -26.86
C VAL A 504 0.80 -9.15 -25.83
N THR A 505 0.96 -9.52 -24.56
CA THR A 505 0.21 -8.91 -23.44
C THR A 505 1.19 -8.23 -22.50
N PHE A 506 1.03 -6.93 -22.28
CA PHE A 506 1.87 -6.16 -21.37
C PHE A 506 1.25 -6.10 -19.96
N LEU A 507 2.09 -6.31 -18.94
CA LEU A 507 1.76 -6.04 -17.54
C LEU A 507 2.32 -4.65 -17.18
N GLU A 508 1.49 -3.80 -16.59
CA GLU A 508 1.85 -2.42 -16.18
C GLU A 508 1.88 -2.27 -14.65
#